data_AF-A0A6C0BZ23-F1
#
_entry.id   AF-A0A6C0BZ23-F1
#
_cell.length_a   1.000
_cell.length_b   1.000
_cell.length_c   1.000
_cell.angle_alpha   90.00
_cell.angle_beta   90.00
_cell.angle_gamma   90.00
#
_symmetry.space_group_name_H-M   'P 1'
#
loop_
_entity.id
_entity.type
_entity.pdbx_description
1 polymer ?
#
loop_
_entity_poly.entity_id
_entity_poly.type
_entity_poly.pdbx_seq_one_letter_code
_entity_poly.pdbx_strand_id
1 'polypeptide(L)'
;MLQEVDFNNEKLSEDPILNEILIQERYLKENYKEEDFLKNEKTREILTENFIENFERKLCSNLEFFYERERLEHRDSVSNMFHYDTNGSFFSELKGIIYEHIKPRYNLEILYNSPHLAKHMINNSNVKKKATRESKIIEKKEIIDNSFNWAKNI
;
A
#
# COMPACT_ATOMS: atom_id res chain seq x y z
N MET A 1 -1.17 23.86 6.20
CA MET A 1 0.23 23.84 5.75
C MET A 1 0.60 22.40 5.46
N LEU A 2 0.53 21.99 4.19
CA LEU A 2 1.09 20.72 3.74
C LEU A 2 2.58 20.99 3.51
N GLN A 3 3.45 20.28 4.21
CA GLN A 3 4.88 20.29 3.89
C GLN A 3 5.04 19.62 2.52
N GLU A 4 5.40 20.40 1.51
CA GLU A 4 6.00 19.88 0.29
C GLU A 4 7.32 19.24 0.72
N VAL A 5 7.32 17.91 0.82
CA VAL A 5 8.55 17.15 1.01
C VAL A 5 9.26 17.18 -0.33
N ASP A 6 10.36 17.93 -0.39
CA ASP A 6 11.21 18.05 -1.57
C ASP A 6 12.05 16.77 -1.69
N PHE A 7 11.51 15.76 -2.39
CA PHE A 7 12.06 14.40 -2.52
C PHE A 7 13.24 14.27 -3.52
N ASN A 8 13.82 15.39 -3.97
CA ASN A 8 14.82 15.41 -5.04
C ASN A 8 16.24 14.94 -4.64
N ASN A 9 16.42 14.28 -3.49
CA ASN A 9 17.74 14.07 -2.89
C ASN A 9 18.04 12.64 -2.40
N GLU A 10 17.34 11.61 -2.90
CA GLU A 10 17.77 10.22 -2.68
C GLU A 10 18.91 9.86 -3.64
N LYS A 11 20.13 9.77 -3.11
CA LYS A 11 21.28 9.21 -3.81
C LYS A 11 20.94 7.81 -4.33
N LEU A 12 21.11 7.60 -5.63
CA LEU A 12 21.08 6.26 -6.24
C LEU A 12 22.09 5.37 -5.51
N SER A 13 21.66 4.15 -5.19
CA SER A 13 22.48 3.12 -4.58
C SER A 13 23.62 2.71 -5.51
N GLU A 14 24.73 2.20 -4.97
CA GLU A 14 25.76 1.53 -5.79
C GLU A 14 25.25 0.20 -6.39
N ASP A 15 24.16 -0.36 -5.85
CA ASP A 15 23.52 -1.56 -6.36
C ASP A 15 22.59 -1.23 -7.55
N PRO A 16 22.92 -1.70 -8.78
CA PRO A 16 22.12 -1.45 -9.96
C PRO A 16 20.72 -2.09 -9.90
N ILE A 17 20.55 -3.20 -9.18
CA ILE A 17 19.25 -3.88 -9.02
C ILE A 17 18.33 -3.02 -8.14
N LEU A 18 18.87 -2.49 -7.03
CA LEU A 18 18.12 -1.65 -6.13
C LEU A 18 17.65 -0.36 -6.83
N ASN A 19 18.50 0.23 -7.66
CA ASN A 19 18.13 1.39 -8.47
C ASN A 19 17.00 1.10 -9.45
N GLU A 20 17.01 -0.07 -10.11
CA GLU A 20 15.94 -0.46 -11.01
C GLU A 20 14.59 -0.60 -10.27
N ILE A 21 14.60 -1.19 -9.07
CA ILE A 21 13.41 -1.32 -8.23
C ILE A 21 12.86 0.06 -7.84
N LEU A 22 13.72 0.97 -7.37
CA LEU A 22 13.31 2.32 -6.97
C LEU A 22 12.72 3.13 -8.14
N ILE A 23 13.29 3.00 -9.34
CA ILE A 23 12.75 3.64 -10.54
C ILE A 23 11.37 3.07 -10.89
N GLN A 24 11.20 1.75 -10.79
CA GLN A 24 9.91 1.10 -11.04
C GLN A 24 8.86 1.50 -10.00
N GLU A 25 9.24 1.56 -8.72
CA GLU A 25 8.39 2.05 -7.63
C GLU A 25 7.90 3.47 -7.91
N ARG A 26 8.82 4.39 -8.23
CA ARG A 26 8.49 5.78 -8.58
C ARG A 26 7.55 5.84 -9.78
N TYR A 27 7.83 5.06 -10.82
CA TYR A 27 6.97 4.98 -11.99
C TYR A 27 5.55 4.52 -11.62
N LEU A 28 5.41 3.52 -10.76
CA LEU A 28 4.10 3.05 -10.30
C LEU A 28 3.35 4.14 -9.52
N LYS A 29 4.01 4.77 -8.54
CA LYS A 29 3.42 5.84 -7.70
C LYS A 29 2.93 7.04 -8.51
N GLU A 30 3.64 7.41 -9.57
CA GLU A 30 3.30 8.58 -10.39
C GLU A 30 2.24 8.31 -11.46
N ASN A 31 2.12 7.07 -11.95
CA ASN A 31 1.35 6.77 -13.16
C ASN A 31 0.09 5.93 -12.91
N TYR A 32 -0.03 5.29 -11.75
CA TYR A 32 -1.16 4.42 -11.43
C TYR A 32 -1.84 4.84 -10.15
N LYS A 33 -3.18 4.84 -10.18
CA LYS A 33 -4.03 5.02 -9.01
C LYS A 33 -4.69 3.69 -8.63
N GLU A 34 -5.32 3.67 -7.47
CA GLU A 34 -6.07 2.50 -6.97
C GLU A 34 -6.98 1.89 -8.03
N GLU A 35 -7.77 2.73 -8.72
CA GLU A 35 -8.69 2.29 -9.77
C GLU A 35 -8.00 1.52 -10.91
N ASP A 36 -6.77 1.90 -11.26
CA ASP A 36 -6.01 1.25 -12.33
C ASP A 36 -5.53 -0.13 -11.90
N PHE A 37 -5.08 -0.24 -10.64
CA PHE A 37 -4.72 -1.53 -10.04
C PHE A 37 -5.92 -2.45 -9.89
N LEU A 38 -7.12 -1.91 -9.62
CA LEU A 38 -8.34 -2.71 -9.50
C LEU A 38 -8.93 -3.11 -10.86
N LYS A 39 -8.70 -2.34 -11.92
CA LYS A 39 -9.08 -2.74 -13.29
C LYS A 39 -8.26 -3.94 -13.77
N ASN A 40 -6.99 -4.01 -13.39
CA ASN A 40 -6.13 -5.12 -13.75
C ASN A 40 -6.37 -6.34 -12.83
N GLU A 41 -6.63 -7.50 -13.44
CA GLU A 41 -7.00 -8.73 -12.72
C GLU A 41 -5.96 -9.17 -11.68
N LYS A 42 -4.67 -9.22 -12.06
CA LYS A 42 -3.60 -9.73 -11.19
C LYS A 42 -3.36 -8.83 -9.99
N THR A 43 -3.31 -7.52 -10.21
CA THR A 43 -3.12 -6.58 -9.09
C THR A 43 -4.36 -6.48 -8.22
N ARG A 44 -5.56 -6.60 -8.81
CA ARG A 44 -6.82 -6.68 -8.05
C ARG A 44 -6.83 -7.89 -7.12
N GLU A 45 -6.42 -9.05 -7.62
CA GLU A 45 -6.34 -10.29 -6.82
C GLU A 45 -5.42 -10.10 -5.60
N ILE A 46 -4.19 -9.63 -5.83
CA ILE A 46 -3.21 -9.35 -4.75
C ILE A 46 -3.77 -8.37 -3.71
N LEU A 47 -4.38 -7.27 -4.15
CA LEU A 47 -4.96 -6.28 -3.24
C LEU A 47 -6.13 -6.85 -2.45
N THR A 48 -6.95 -7.70 -3.08
CA THR A 48 -8.10 -8.36 -2.45
C THR A 48 -7.67 -9.39 -1.42
N GLU A 49 -6.71 -10.25 -1.76
CA GLU A 49 -6.14 -11.22 -0.83
C GLU A 49 -5.52 -10.55 0.39
N ASN A 50 -4.71 -9.50 0.18
CA ASN A 50 -4.13 -8.75 1.29
C ASN A 50 -5.20 -8.05 2.15
N PHE A 51 -6.31 -7.57 1.55
CA PHE A 51 -7.42 -7.03 2.32
C PHE A 51 -8.10 -8.11 3.17
N ILE A 52 -8.41 -9.27 2.58
CA ILE A 52 -9.01 -10.42 3.28
C ILE A 52 -8.11 -10.85 4.43
N GLU A 53 -6.81 -11.01 4.19
CA GLU A 53 -5.87 -11.42 5.24
C GLU A 53 -5.85 -10.42 6.40
N ASN A 54 -5.83 -9.11 6.10
CA ASN A 54 -5.88 -8.09 7.15
C ASN A 54 -7.22 -8.08 7.90
N PHE A 55 -8.34 -8.30 7.20
CA PHE A 55 -9.65 -8.44 7.82
C PHE A 55 -9.66 -9.62 8.79
N GLU A 56 -9.27 -10.80 8.32
CA GLU A 56 -9.22 -12.03 9.11
C GLU A 56 -8.28 -11.95 10.31
N ARG A 57 -7.06 -11.43 10.11
CA ARG A 57 -6.04 -11.46 11.17
C ARG A 57 -6.17 -10.36 12.20
N LYS A 58 -6.63 -9.18 11.80
CA LYS A 58 -6.66 -8.01 12.69
C LYS A 58 -8.06 -7.69 13.15
N LEU A 59 -9.02 -7.67 12.23
CA LEU A 59 -10.36 -7.24 12.56
C LEU A 59 -11.19 -8.37 13.15
N CYS A 60 -11.17 -9.58 12.56
CA CYS A 60 -11.97 -10.69 13.08
C CYS A 60 -11.60 -11.06 14.52
N SER A 61 -10.33 -11.11 14.89
CA SER A 61 -9.94 -11.40 16.29
C SER A 61 -10.49 -10.36 17.29
N ASN A 62 -10.49 -9.07 16.91
CA ASN A 62 -11.06 -8.02 17.75
C ASN A 62 -12.59 -8.10 17.80
N LEU A 63 -13.23 -8.44 16.68
CA LEU A 63 -14.68 -8.63 16.59
C LEU A 63 -15.13 -9.84 17.40
N GLU A 64 -14.38 -10.93 17.38
CA GLU A 64 -14.66 -12.15 18.15
C GLU A 64 -14.58 -11.85 19.64
N PHE A 65 -13.52 -11.16 20.07
CA PHE A 65 -13.39 -10.74 21.47
C PHE A 65 -14.52 -9.81 21.90
N PHE A 66 -14.87 -8.83 21.07
CA PHE A 66 -16.01 -7.95 21.32
C PHE A 66 -17.30 -8.75 21.45
N TYR A 67 -17.59 -9.61 20.47
CA TYR A 67 -18.81 -10.42 20.43
C TYR A 67 -18.95 -11.31 21.68
N GLU A 68 -17.89 -12.04 22.02
CA GLU A 68 -17.88 -12.92 23.20
C GLU A 68 -18.11 -12.14 24.49
N ARG A 69 -17.53 -10.94 24.62
CA ARG A 69 -17.76 -10.09 25.78
C ARG A 69 -19.24 -9.67 25.88
N GLU A 70 -19.80 -9.10 24.81
CA GLU A 70 -21.21 -8.66 24.80
C GLU A 70 -22.16 -9.85 25.05
N ARG A 71 -21.87 -11.01 24.46
CA ARG A 71 -22.62 -12.25 24.66
C ARG A 71 -22.62 -12.67 26.11
N LEU A 72 -21.44 -12.72 26.76
CA LEU A 72 -21.32 -13.10 28.17
C LEU A 72 -21.98 -12.09 29.11
N GLU A 73 -21.82 -10.79 28.86
CA GLU A 73 -22.41 -9.73 29.69
C GLU A 73 -23.95 -9.74 29.64
N HIS A 74 -24.52 -10.01 28.46
CA HIS A 74 -25.97 -9.92 28.28
C HIS A 74 -26.70 -11.25 28.40
N ARG A 75 -26.04 -12.41 28.27
CA ARG A 75 -26.69 -13.73 28.25
C ARG A 75 -27.66 -13.99 29.41
N ASP A 76 -27.35 -13.51 30.62
CA ASP A 76 -28.16 -13.75 31.82
C ASP A 76 -29.34 -12.78 31.97
N SER A 77 -29.47 -11.80 31.07
CA SER A 77 -30.64 -10.92 31.00
C SER A 77 -31.82 -11.64 30.35
N VAL A 78 -33.02 -11.49 30.92
CA VAL A 78 -34.23 -12.12 30.39
C VAL A 78 -34.55 -11.51 29.01
N SER A 79 -34.57 -12.36 27.97
CA SER A 79 -34.99 -12.02 26.59
C SER A 79 -34.11 -11.03 25.83
N ASN A 80 -32.83 -11.38 25.59
CA ASN A 80 -31.94 -10.66 24.68
C ASN A 80 -31.55 -11.51 23.45
N MET A 81 -30.92 -10.87 22.45
CA MET A 81 -30.53 -11.51 21.18
C MET A 81 -29.53 -12.68 21.34
N PHE A 82 -28.81 -12.75 22.45
CA PHE A 82 -27.81 -13.78 22.77
C PHE A 82 -28.38 -14.95 23.57
N HIS A 83 -29.67 -14.93 23.92
CA HIS A 83 -30.28 -15.98 24.76
C HIS A 83 -30.08 -17.40 24.20
N TYR A 84 -30.14 -17.54 22.87
CA TYR A 84 -29.95 -18.82 22.19
C TYR A 84 -28.50 -19.10 21.81
N ASP A 85 -27.61 -18.11 21.87
CA ASP A 85 -26.22 -18.25 21.47
C ASP A 85 -25.32 -18.67 22.63
N THR A 86 -25.47 -19.95 23.03
CA THR A 86 -24.78 -20.48 24.21
C THR A 86 -23.28 -20.64 24.03
N ASN A 87 -22.79 -20.73 22.79
CA ASN A 87 -21.41 -21.07 22.45
C ASN A 87 -20.74 -20.11 21.45
N GLY A 88 -21.36 -18.97 21.11
CA GLY A 88 -20.78 -18.04 20.14
C GLY A 88 -20.99 -18.45 18.68
N SER A 89 -21.88 -19.40 18.42
CA SER A 89 -22.15 -19.96 17.09
C SER A 89 -22.56 -18.92 16.06
N PHE A 90 -23.19 -17.81 16.49
CA PHE A 90 -23.65 -16.76 15.58
C PHE A 90 -22.58 -15.70 15.25
N PHE A 91 -21.35 -15.86 15.75
CA PHE A 91 -20.25 -14.95 15.42
C PHE A 91 -19.95 -14.94 13.92
N SER A 92 -20.10 -16.08 13.24
CA SER A 92 -19.82 -16.21 11.81
C SER A 92 -20.74 -15.34 10.94
N GLU A 93 -21.99 -15.22 11.35
CA GLU A 93 -23.02 -14.40 10.74
C GLU A 93 -22.73 -12.91 10.96
N LEU A 94 -22.34 -12.53 12.19
CA LEU A 94 -21.90 -11.16 12.46
C LEU A 94 -20.68 -10.80 11.61
N LYS A 95 -19.69 -11.69 11.54
CA LYS A 95 -18.51 -11.51 10.69
C LYS A 95 -18.90 -11.31 9.22
N GLY A 96 -19.84 -12.11 8.70
CA GLY A 96 -20.36 -11.97 7.34
C GLY A 96 -21.03 -10.62 7.11
N ILE A 97 -21.93 -10.20 8.00
CA ILE A 97 -22.60 -8.90 7.93
C ILE A 97 -21.58 -7.76 7.91
N ILE A 98 -20.59 -7.80 8.81
CA ILE A 98 -19.56 -6.76 8.87
C ILE A 98 -18.71 -6.76 7.60
N TYR A 99 -18.33 -7.93 7.09
CA TYR A 99 -17.54 -8.05 5.86
C TYR A 99 -18.27 -7.42 4.66
N GLU A 100 -19.58 -7.64 4.53
CA GLU A 100 -20.40 -7.06 3.46
C GLU A 100 -20.50 -5.52 3.52
N HIS A 101 -20.43 -4.95 4.73
CA HIS A 101 -20.61 -3.51 4.95
C HIS A 101 -19.31 -2.74 5.08
N ILE A 102 -18.17 -3.41 5.22
CA ILE A 102 -16.86 -2.76 5.23
C ILE A 102 -16.43 -2.43 3.82
N LYS A 103 -16.15 -1.14 3.60
CA LYS A 103 -15.49 -0.70 2.38
C LYS A 103 -14.02 -1.14 2.40
N PRO A 104 -13.55 -1.92 1.42
CA PRO A 104 -12.14 -2.27 1.33
C PRO A 104 -11.29 -1.00 1.21
N ARG A 105 -10.26 -0.91 2.04
CA ARG A 105 -9.23 0.12 1.93
C ARG A 105 -7.93 -0.57 1.52
N TYR A 106 -7.70 -0.64 0.21
CA TYR A 106 -6.57 -1.36 -0.34
C TYR A 106 -5.24 -0.66 0.00
N ASN A 107 -4.27 -1.44 0.47
CA ASN A 107 -2.93 -0.95 0.72
C ASN A 107 -2.10 -1.05 -0.55
N LEU A 108 -1.92 0.08 -1.26
CA LEU A 108 -1.13 0.12 -2.50
C LEU A 108 0.37 -0.05 -2.26
N GLU A 109 0.86 0.19 -1.04
CA GLU A 109 2.28 0.06 -0.71
C GLU A 109 2.82 -1.36 -0.97
N ILE A 110 1.97 -2.39 -0.93
CA ILE A 110 2.39 -3.75 -1.30
C ILE A 110 2.88 -3.85 -2.75
N LEU A 111 2.27 -3.09 -3.65
CA LEU A 111 2.64 -3.07 -5.07
C LEU A 111 3.81 -2.12 -5.33
N TYR A 112 3.90 -1.02 -4.56
CA TYR A 112 5.00 -0.07 -4.68
C TYR A 112 6.31 -0.63 -4.13
N ASN A 113 6.29 -1.22 -2.94
CA ASN A 113 7.47 -1.82 -2.31
C ASN A 113 7.93 -3.10 -3.02
N SER A 114 7.10 -3.66 -3.89
CA SER A 114 7.40 -4.85 -4.67
C SER A 114 6.91 -4.69 -6.11
N PRO A 115 7.57 -3.83 -6.92
CA PRO A 115 7.13 -3.50 -8.27
C PRO A 115 7.01 -4.71 -9.21
N HIS A 116 7.75 -5.78 -8.93
CA HIS A 116 7.67 -7.04 -9.67
C HIS A 116 6.26 -7.68 -9.65
N LEU A 117 5.46 -7.41 -8.62
CA LEU A 117 4.06 -7.85 -8.50
C LEU A 117 3.16 -7.15 -9.53
N ALA A 118 3.52 -5.92 -9.92
CA ALA A 118 2.82 -5.13 -10.94
C ALA A 118 3.57 -5.08 -12.28
N LYS A 119 4.55 -5.98 -12.52
CA LYS A 119 5.44 -5.93 -13.69
C LYS A 119 4.71 -5.88 -15.03
N HIS A 120 3.53 -6.48 -15.14
CA HIS A 120 2.72 -6.49 -16.36
C HIS A 120 2.07 -5.13 -16.65
N MET A 121 1.97 -4.26 -15.64
CA MET A 121 1.55 -2.85 -15.80
C MET A 121 2.74 -1.95 -16.13
N ILE A 122 3.97 -2.40 -15.86
CA ILE A 122 5.17 -1.63 -16.12
C ILE A 122 5.59 -1.79 -17.58
N ASN A 123 5.47 -0.72 -18.36
CA ASN A 123 6.07 -0.69 -19.69
C ASN A 123 7.56 -0.32 -19.59
N ASN A 124 8.42 -1.34 -19.55
CA ASN A 124 9.89 -1.19 -19.41
C ASN A 124 10.52 -0.20 -20.40
N SER A 125 9.92 0.01 -21.58
CA SER A 125 10.42 1.01 -22.55
C SER A 125 10.20 2.46 -22.09
N ASN A 126 9.09 2.74 -21.41
CA ASN A 126 8.78 4.06 -20.86
C ASN A 126 9.56 4.33 -19.56
N VAL A 127 9.74 3.30 -18.73
CA VAL A 127 10.56 3.36 -17.53
C VAL A 127 12.02 3.68 -17.87
N LYS A 128 12.60 2.98 -18.85
CA LYS A 128 13.98 3.25 -19.32
C LYS A 128 14.13 4.68 -19.86
N LYS A 129 13.14 5.20 -20.59
CA LYS A 129 13.15 6.60 -21.08
C LYS A 129 13.10 7.62 -19.94
N LYS A 130 12.33 7.38 -18.87
CA LYS A 130 12.28 8.25 -17.68
C LYS A 130 13.60 8.21 -16.91
N ALA A 131 14.13 7.01 -16.64
CA ALA A 131 15.44 6.83 -16.01
C ALA A 131 16.53 7.61 -16.75
N THR A 132 16.59 7.48 -18.09
CA THR A 132 17.61 8.17 -18.90
C THR A 132 17.46 9.70 -18.87
N ARG A 133 16.23 10.22 -18.72
CA ARG A 133 16.00 11.68 -18.59
C ARG A 133 16.42 12.17 -17.21
N GLU A 134 16.13 11.42 -16.16
CA GLU A 134 16.47 11.76 -14.78
C GLU A 134 17.99 11.73 -14.55
N SER A 135 18.69 10.71 -15.06
CA SER A 135 20.17 10.66 -15.03
C SER A 135 20.80 11.88 -15.70
N LYS A 136 20.26 12.32 -16.85
CA LYS A 136 20.76 13.51 -17.57
C LYS A 136 20.49 14.82 -16.83
N ILE A 137 19.44 14.89 -16.00
CA ILE A 137 19.14 16.06 -15.19
C ILE A 137 20.08 16.12 -13.98
N ILE A 138 20.36 14.97 -13.35
CA ILE A 138 21.31 14.87 -12.23
C ILE A 138 22.72 15.20 -12.70
N GLU A 139 23.20 14.63 -13.80
CA GLU A 139 24.52 14.94 -14.39
C GLU A 139 24.65 16.44 -14.70
N LYS A 140 23.61 17.07 -15.26
CA LYS A 140 23.62 18.51 -15.53
C LYS A 140 23.67 19.35 -14.25
N LYS A 141 22.96 18.96 -13.19
CA LYS A 141 23.02 19.64 -11.89
C LYS A 141 24.40 19.50 -11.24
N GLU A 142 25.00 18.31 -11.25
CA GLU A 142 26.36 18.10 -10.75
C GLU A 142 27.41 18.88 -11.53
N ILE A 143 27.27 19.01 -12.85
CA ILE A 143 28.14 19.86 -13.67
C ILE A 143 27.99 21.34 -13.28
N ILE A 144 26.77 21.81 -13.03
CA ILE A 144 26.51 23.19 -12.61
C ILE A 144 27.13 23.46 -11.23
N ASP A 145 26.91 22.59 -10.25
CA ASP A 145 27.49 22.74 -8.90
C ASP A 145 29.02 22.67 -8.91
N ASN A 146 29.62 21.80 -9.73
CA ASN A 146 31.08 21.74 -9.89
C ASN A 146 31.65 22.95 -10.66
N SER A 147 30.87 23.56 -11.54
CA SER A 147 31.26 24.77 -12.27
C SER A 147 31.15 26.04 -11.42
N PHE A 148 30.30 26.02 -10.38
CA PHE A 148 30.06 27.15 -9.50
C PHE A 148 31.01 27.13 -8.29
N ASN A 149 32.31 27.25 -8.57
CA ASN A 149 33.34 27.28 -7.53
C ASN A 149 33.55 28.72 -7.04
N TRP A 150 32.82 29.12 -5.98
CA TRP A 150 32.91 30.45 -5.35
C TRP A 150 34.35 30.85 -4.96
N ALA A 151 35.24 29.88 -4.73
CA ALA A 151 36.63 30.10 -4.30
C ALA A 151 37.61 30.49 -5.43
N LYS A 152 37.20 30.47 -6.70
CA LYS A 152 38.05 30.88 -7.84
C LYS A 152 37.84 32.33 -8.29
N ASN A 153 36.86 33.05 -7.73
CA ASN A 153 36.50 34.43 -8.10
C ASN A 153 36.64 35.44 -6.95
N ILE A 154 37.49 35.14 -5.95
CA ILE A 154 37.96 36.10 -4.93
C ILE A 154 39.48 36.14 -5.02
#